data_AF-A0A2V7WB73-F1
#
_entry.id   AF-A0A2V7WB73-F1
#
_cell.length_a   1.000
_cell.length_b   1.000
_cell.length_c   1.000
_cell.angle_alpha   90.00
_cell.angle_beta   90.00
_cell.angle_gamma   90.00
#
_symmetry.space_group_name_H-M   'P 1'
#
loop_
_entity.id
_entity.type
_entity.pdbx_description
1 polymer ?
#
loop_
_entity_poly.entity_id
_entity_poly.type
_entity_poly.pdbx_seq_one_letter_code
_entity_poly.pdbx_strand_id
1 'polypeptide(L)'
;MVVLFLKVRQKDLLGAMMTKRQAGSKLVSRAEYVEGVERMPVALALGADSLYYENPDLEASFDLNRIDEIEYDDELSTGKNIPDNLTVLRLRSHGTMFEFLLEKPEGKRWMEALPPKTTQRPTAHAV
;
A
#
# COMPACT_ATOMS: atom_id res chain seq x y z
N MET A 1 -13.09 24.85 -11.52
CA MET A 1 -11.76 24.91 -10.87
C MET A 1 -11.95 24.70 -9.36
N VAL A 2 -12.07 23.46 -8.89
CA VAL A 2 -12.28 23.12 -7.47
C VAL A 2 -11.52 21.82 -7.19
N VAL A 3 -10.19 21.90 -7.03
CA VAL A 3 -9.35 20.73 -6.72
C VAL A 3 -8.51 20.91 -5.45
N LEU A 4 -8.47 22.13 -4.89
CA LEU A 4 -7.69 22.40 -3.68
C LEU A 4 -8.45 22.10 -2.37
N PHE A 5 -9.78 22.30 -2.33
CA PHE A 5 -10.54 22.18 -1.07
C PHE A 5 -10.79 20.73 -0.62
N LEU A 6 -10.86 19.76 -1.55
CA LEU A 6 -10.96 18.34 -1.20
C LEU A 6 -9.67 17.80 -0.57
N LYS A 7 -8.50 18.25 -1.06
CA LYS A 7 -7.20 17.72 -0.65
C LYS A 7 -6.86 18.06 0.81
N VAL A 8 -7.33 19.19 1.32
CA VAL A 8 -7.16 19.60 2.72
C VAL A 8 -8.09 18.83 3.67
N ARG A 9 -9.37 18.65 3.32
CA ARG A 9 -10.30 17.85 4.16
C ARG A 9 -9.92 16.37 4.19
N GLN A 10 -9.54 15.78 3.05
CA GLN A 10 -9.05 14.40 3.04
C GLN A 10 -7.76 14.24 3.85
N LYS A 11 -6.87 15.25 3.86
CA LYS A 11 -5.67 15.27 4.70
C LYS A 11 -5.99 15.16 6.19
N ASP A 12 -6.97 15.92 6.64
CA ASP A 12 -7.40 15.93 8.05
C ASP A 12 -8.09 14.62 8.45
N LEU A 13 -8.97 14.10 7.59
CA LEU A 13 -9.67 12.82 7.81
C LEU A 13 -8.72 11.62 7.82
N LEU A 14 -7.78 11.57 6.87
CA LEU A 14 -6.73 10.55 6.84
C LEU A 14 -5.86 10.62 8.10
N GLY A 15 -5.49 11.82 8.56
CA GLY A 15 -4.75 12.01 9.80
C GLY A 15 -5.50 11.46 11.03
N ALA A 16 -6.81 11.69 11.10
CA ALA A 16 -7.65 11.15 12.17
C ALA A 16 -7.74 9.61 12.13
N MET A 17 -7.88 9.02 10.93
CA MET A 17 -7.88 7.55 10.73
C MET A 17 -6.53 6.93 11.12
N MET A 18 -5.42 7.54 10.69
CA MET A 18 -4.08 7.10 11.04
C MET A 18 -3.85 7.12 12.56
N THR A 19 -4.31 8.18 13.24
CA THR A 19 -4.21 8.31 14.70
C THR A 19 -5.00 7.22 15.43
N LYS A 20 -6.20 6.88 14.94
CA LYS A 20 -7.00 5.77 15.50
C LYS A 20 -6.28 4.42 15.36
N ARG A 21 -5.67 4.15 14.21
CA ARG A 21 -4.96 2.88 13.97
C ARG A 21 -3.60 2.80 14.64
N GLN A 22 -2.96 3.93 14.92
CA GLN A 22 -1.64 3.96 15.55
C GLN A 22 -1.61 3.21 16.90
N ALA A 23 -2.75 3.14 17.61
CA ALA A 23 -2.84 2.42 18.89
C ALA A 23 -2.80 0.88 18.77
N GLY A 24 -3.06 0.31 17.58
CA GLY A 24 -3.14 -1.14 17.36
C GLY A 24 -2.33 -1.67 16.17
N SER A 25 -1.70 -0.78 15.40
CA SER A 25 -0.91 -1.12 14.22
C SER A 25 0.59 -0.93 14.49
N LYS A 26 1.40 -1.85 13.97
CA LYS A 26 2.87 -1.79 14.03
C LYS A 26 3.41 -0.60 13.25
N LEU A 27 2.78 -0.30 12.12
CA LEU A 27 3.17 0.80 11.24
C LEU A 27 1.91 1.43 10.64
N VAL A 28 1.89 2.75 10.53
CA VAL A 28 0.82 3.48 9.88
C VAL A 28 1.47 4.60 9.07
N SER A 29 1.16 4.65 7.78
CA SER A 29 1.69 5.64 6.85
C SER A 29 0.61 6.09 5.87
N ARG A 30 0.87 7.22 5.21
CA ARG A 30 0.06 7.60 4.07
C ARG A 30 0.56 6.88 2.83
N ALA A 31 -0.36 6.40 2.00
CA ALA A 31 -0.04 5.87 0.69
C ALA A 31 -1.02 6.40 -0.37
N GLU A 32 -0.70 6.17 -1.64
CA GLU A 32 -1.67 6.29 -2.73
C GLU A 32 -1.88 4.92 -3.36
N TYR A 33 -3.09 4.38 -3.27
CA TYR A 33 -3.47 3.15 -3.97
C TYR A 33 -3.64 3.47 -5.46
N VAL A 34 -2.99 2.67 -6.31
CA VAL A 34 -3.02 2.83 -7.76
C VAL A 34 -3.91 1.75 -8.36
N GLU A 35 -4.98 2.18 -9.02
CA GLU A 35 -5.89 1.30 -9.76
C GLU A 35 -5.96 1.78 -11.21
N GLY A 36 -5.24 1.08 -12.09
CA GLY A 36 -5.10 1.47 -13.48
C GLY A 36 -4.42 2.84 -13.65
N VAL A 37 -5.20 3.87 -13.96
CA VAL A 37 -4.71 5.26 -14.11
C VAL A 37 -5.02 6.15 -12.91
N GLU A 38 -5.89 5.70 -12.01
CA GLU A 38 -6.32 6.47 -10.86
C GLU A 38 -5.39 6.27 -9.67
N ARG A 39 -5.21 7.35 -8.89
CA ARG A 39 -4.45 7.35 -7.65
C ARG A 39 -5.35 7.83 -6.53
N MET A 40 -5.58 6.97 -5.56
CA MET A 40 -6.47 7.24 -4.44
C MET A 40 -5.65 7.37 -3.15
N PRO A 41 -5.69 8.51 -2.45
CA PRO A 41 -4.99 8.65 -1.19
C PRO A 41 -5.65 7.77 -0.13
N VAL A 42 -4.86 6.89 0.49
CA VAL A 42 -5.29 5.95 1.52
C VAL A 42 -4.39 6.05 2.75
N ALA A 43 -4.95 5.75 3.91
CA ALA A 43 -4.21 5.47 5.12
C ALA A 43 -3.85 3.99 5.09
N LEU A 44 -2.56 3.69 5.04
CA LEU A 44 -2.04 2.34 5.02
C LEU A 44 -1.57 1.99 6.43
N ALA A 45 -2.04 0.88 6.98
CA ALA A 45 -1.71 0.45 8.33
C ALA A 45 -1.36 -1.04 8.36
N LEU A 46 -0.18 -1.35 8.88
CA LEU A 46 0.27 -2.72 9.11
C LEU A 46 -0.12 -3.16 10.52
N GLY A 47 -1.04 -4.11 10.61
CA GLY A 47 -1.38 -4.81 11.84
C GLY A 47 -0.39 -5.95 12.17
N ALA A 48 -0.79 -6.82 13.10
CA ALA A 48 0.02 -7.98 13.46
C ALA A 48 0.05 -9.04 12.36
N ASP A 49 -1.11 -9.30 11.74
CA ASP A 49 -1.31 -10.36 10.74
C ASP A 49 -2.10 -9.87 9.51
N SER A 50 -2.43 -8.57 9.46
CA SER A 50 -3.22 -7.99 8.37
C SER A 50 -2.71 -6.60 8.01
N LEU A 51 -2.85 -6.22 6.74
CA LEU A 51 -2.53 -4.91 6.20
C LEU A 51 -3.83 -4.22 5.80
N TYR A 52 -4.07 -3.05 6.34
CA TYR A 52 -5.30 -2.29 6.14
C TYR A 52 -5.02 -1.07 5.26
N TYR A 53 -5.94 -0.79 4.36
CA TYR A 53 -5.92 0.42 3.54
C TYR A 53 -7.33 1.02 3.53
N GLU A 54 -7.43 2.27 3.96
CA GLU A 54 -8.72 2.94 4.07
C GLU A 54 -8.63 4.41 3.63
N ASN A 55 -9.72 4.91 3.08
CA ASN A 55 -9.98 6.32 2.85
C ASN A 55 -11.45 6.62 3.22
N PRO A 56 -11.93 7.87 3.14
CA PRO A 56 -13.30 8.20 3.51
C PRO A 56 -14.40 7.43 2.76
N ASP A 57 -14.08 6.83 1.62
CA ASP A 57 -15.02 6.18 0.70
C ASP A 57 -14.84 4.65 0.65
N LEU A 58 -13.74 4.12 1.17
CA LEU A 58 -13.31 2.73 1.07
C LEU A 58 -12.59 2.29 2.34
N GLU A 59 -12.97 1.15 2.90
CA GLU A 59 -12.27 0.50 4.01
C GLU A 59 -12.01 -0.96 3.62
N ALA A 60 -10.73 -1.34 3.55
CA ALA A 60 -10.35 -2.67 3.12
C ALA A 60 -9.09 -3.18 3.84
N SER A 61 -8.91 -4.51 3.80
CA SER A 61 -7.81 -5.18 4.48
C SER A 61 -7.38 -6.44 3.75
N PHE A 62 -6.07 -6.66 3.72
CA PHE A 62 -5.43 -7.90 3.28
C PHE A 62 -4.94 -8.69 4.48
N ASP A 63 -5.16 -9.99 4.44
CA ASP A 63 -4.55 -10.92 5.38
C ASP A 63 -3.12 -11.23 4.92
N LEU A 64 -2.12 -11.01 5.78
CA LEU A 64 -0.71 -11.18 5.40
C LEU A 64 -0.38 -12.64 5.02
N ASN A 65 -1.12 -13.61 5.57
CA ASN A 65 -0.96 -15.02 5.20
C ASN A 65 -1.52 -15.33 3.80
N ARG A 66 -2.38 -14.47 3.25
CA ARG A 66 -2.92 -14.58 1.89
C ARG A 66 -2.15 -13.78 0.85
N ILE A 67 -1.14 -13.01 1.26
CA ILE A 67 -0.27 -12.32 0.33
C ILE A 67 0.75 -13.32 -0.21
N ASP A 68 0.64 -13.61 -1.49
CA ASP A 68 1.53 -14.51 -2.21
C ASP A 68 2.88 -13.82 -2.43
N GLU A 69 2.87 -12.54 -2.82
CA GLU A 69 4.07 -11.79 -3.19
C GLU A 69 4.05 -10.34 -2.69
N ILE A 70 5.22 -9.88 -2.22
CA ILE A 70 5.49 -8.54 -1.73
C ILE A 70 6.75 -8.04 -2.41
N GLU A 71 6.61 -6.99 -3.21
CA GLU A 71 7.69 -6.36 -3.96
C GLU A 71 7.76 -4.88 -3.64
N TYR A 72 8.98 -4.34 -3.69
CA TYR A 72 9.26 -2.92 -3.55
C TYR A 72 10.00 -2.47 -4.80
N ASP A 73 9.45 -1.48 -5.49
CA ASP A 73 9.94 -1.04 -6.80
C ASP A 73 9.98 0.49 -6.87
N ASP A 74 10.74 1.04 -7.81
CA ASP A 74 10.74 2.45 -8.17
C ASP A 74 9.96 2.74 -9.47
N GLU A 75 9.36 1.71 -10.08
CA GLU A 75 8.47 1.85 -11.22
C GLU A 75 7.12 1.13 -11.00
N LEU A 76 6.04 1.72 -11.54
CA LEU A 76 4.73 1.05 -11.60
C LEU A 76 4.72 -0.04 -12.67
N SER A 77 3.90 -1.07 -12.49
CA SER A 77 3.77 -2.18 -13.45
C SER A 77 3.29 -1.73 -14.84
N THR A 78 2.73 -0.52 -14.92
CA THR A 78 2.31 0.13 -16.17
C THR A 78 3.48 0.73 -16.97
N GLY A 79 4.72 0.62 -16.50
CA GLY A 79 5.90 1.28 -17.08
C GLY A 79 5.92 2.79 -16.87
N LYS A 80 5.09 3.30 -15.95
CA LYS A 80 5.08 4.72 -15.59
C LYS A 80 6.11 4.97 -14.50
N ASN A 81 7.05 5.85 -14.83
CA ASN A 81 7.95 6.43 -13.84
C ASN A 81 7.16 7.12 -12.72
N ILE A 82 7.50 6.78 -11.48
CA ILE A 82 7.02 7.50 -10.31
C ILE A 82 8.02 8.63 -10.00
N PRO A 83 7.61 9.67 -9.27
CA PRO A 83 8.55 10.68 -8.85
C PRO A 83 9.59 10.08 -7.89
N ASP A 84 10.84 10.56 -7.98
CA ASP A 84 12.00 10.06 -7.23
C ASP A 84 11.86 10.05 -5.70
N ASN A 85 10.84 10.68 -5.14
CA ASN A 85 10.58 10.66 -3.70
C ASN A 85 9.61 9.55 -3.27
N LEU A 86 9.07 8.77 -4.21
CA LEU A 86 8.15 7.67 -3.95
C LEU A 86 8.80 6.30 -4.14
N THR A 87 8.15 5.28 -3.57
CA THR A 87 8.46 3.86 -3.72
C THR A 87 7.14 3.14 -3.90
N VAL A 88 7.09 2.20 -4.84
CA VAL A 88 5.94 1.32 -5.05
C VAL A 88 6.06 0.14 -4.11
N LEU A 89 5.08 -0.03 -3.22
CA LEU A 89 4.80 -1.29 -2.53
C LEU A 89 3.77 -2.05 -3.37
N ARG A 90 4.16 -3.22 -3.84
CA ARG A 90 3.35 -4.06 -4.71
C ARG A 90 3.04 -5.35 -3.98
N LEU A 91 1.75 -5.63 -3.86
CA LEU A 91 1.23 -6.81 -3.19
C LEU A 91 0.48 -7.65 -4.21
N ARG A 92 0.76 -8.95 -4.24
CA ARG A 92 -0.02 -9.92 -5.01
C ARG A 92 -0.75 -10.85 -4.05
N SER A 93 -2.06 -10.97 -4.23
CA SER A 93 -2.88 -11.92 -3.50
C SER A 93 -3.89 -12.54 -4.45
N HIS A 94 -3.94 -13.89 -4.47
CA HIS A 94 -4.87 -14.66 -5.30
C HIS A 94 -4.83 -14.32 -6.80
N GLY A 95 -3.67 -13.88 -7.31
CA GLY A 95 -3.49 -13.48 -8.71
C GLY A 95 -3.93 -12.04 -9.02
N THR A 96 -4.46 -11.30 -8.05
CA THR A 96 -4.72 -9.87 -8.15
C THR A 96 -3.53 -9.09 -7.60
N MET A 97 -3.22 -7.98 -8.25
CA MET A 97 -2.06 -7.15 -7.98
C MET A 97 -2.51 -5.78 -7.49
N PHE A 98 -1.94 -5.34 -6.38
CA PHE A 98 -2.27 -4.09 -5.72
C PHE A 98 -0.99 -3.26 -5.56
N GLU A 99 -1.01 -2.03 -6.05
CA GLU A 99 0.14 -1.14 -6.03
C GLU A 99 -0.15 0.07 -5.14
N PHE A 100 0.76 0.34 -4.21
CA PHE A 100 0.68 1.43 -3.26
C PHE A 100 1.92 2.31 -3.40
N LEU A 101 1.73 3.60 -3.63
CA LEU A 101 2.82 4.57 -3.62
C LEU A 101 3.04 5.07 -2.20
N LEU A 102 4.24 4.86 -1.70
CA LEU A 102 4.71 5.31 -0.40
C LEU A 102 5.79 6.37 -0.60
N GLU A 103 5.93 7.30 0.33
CA GLU A 103 7.13 8.16 0.35
C GLU A 103 8.36 7.30 0.67
N LYS A 104 9.50 7.53 0.00
CA LYS A 104 10.75 6.79 0.23
C LYS A 104 11.12 6.54 1.71
N PRO A 105 11.05 7.53 2.62
CA PRO A 105 11.33 7.27 4.04
C PRO A 105 10.36 6.25 4.65
N GLU A 106 9.07 6.32 4.30
CA GLU A 106 8.08 5.36 4.75
C GLU A 106 8.30 4.00 4.07
N GLY A 107 8.62 3.97 2.78
CA GLY A 107 8.95 2.76 2.04
C GLY A 107 10.05 1.94 2.72
N LYS A 108 11.09 2.59 3.27
CA LYS A 108 12.12 1.91 4.08
C LYS A 108 11.54 1.27 5.35
N ARG A 109 10.72 2.01 6.10
CA ARG A 109 10.06 1.50 7.32
C ARG A 109 9.13 0.34 7.02
N TRP A 110 8.43 0.40 5.88
CA TRP A 110 7.59 -0.68 5.38
C TRP A 110 8.41 -1.90 5.00
N MET A 111 9.53 -1.72 4.30
CA MET A 111 10.44 -2.81 3.95
C MET A 111 11.03 -3.50 5.19
N GLU A 112 11.29 -2.76 6.28
CA GLU A 112 11.73 -3.34 7.55
C GLU A 112 10.61 -4.10 8.27
N ALA A 113 9.39 -3.57 8.28
CA ALA A 113 8.26 -4.15 9.00
C ALA A 113 7.56 -5.29 8.22
N LEU A 114 7.59 -5.21 6.90
CA LEU A 114 6.99 -6.12 5.93
C LEU A 114 8.01 -6.40 4.82
N PRO A 115 8.99 -7.29 5.05
CA PRO A 115 10.06 -7.52 4.10
C PRO A 115 9.53 -8.09 2.78
N PRO A 116 10.24 -7.85 1.67
CA PRO A 116 9.90 -8.45 0.39
C PRO A 116 9.85 -9.97 0.53
N LYS A 117 8.79 -10.55 0.01
CA LYS A 117 8.51 -11.97 0.12
C LYS A 117 7.97 -12.41 -1.22
N THR A 118 8.71 -13.23 -1.93
CA THR A 118 8.14 -14.09 -2.98
C THR A 118 7.82 -15.41 -2.28
N THR A 119 6.54 -15.69 -2.06
CA THR A 119 6.14 -17.07 -1.79
C THR A 119 6.27 -17.78 -3.12
N GLN A 120 7.45 -18.34 -3.37
CA GLN A 120 7.73 -19.15 -4.54
C GLN A 120 6.69 -20.28 -4.55
N ARG A 121 5.63 -20.15 -5.35
CA ARG A 121 4.83 -21.32 -5.74
C ARG A 121 5.85 -22.31 -6.27
N PRO A 122 5.99 -23.52 -5.70
CA PRO A 122 6.79 -24.53 -6.35
C PRO A 122 6.19 -24.66 -7.75
N THR A 123 6.99 -24.31 -8.75
CA THR A 123 6.70 -24.58 -10.14
C THR A 123 6.52 -26.09 -10.22
N ALA A 124 5.26 -26.52 -10.21
CA ALA A 124 4.87 -27.86 -10.61
C ALA A 124 5.20 -27.96 -12.10
N HIS A 125 6.47 -28.20 -12.42
CA HIS A 125 6.81 -28.92 -13.63
C HIS A 125 6.61 -30.40 -13.32
N ALA A 126 5.40 -30.82 -13.64
CA ALA A 126 5.00 -32.21 -13.72
C ALA A 126 5.78 -32.89 -14.86
N VAL A 127 6.32 -34.05 -14.52
CA VAL A 127 6.61 -35.27 -15.31
C VAL A 127 7.02 -35.17 -16.78
#